data_AF-A0A3M1PY85-F1
#
_entry.id   AF-A0A3M1PY85-F1
#
_cell.length_a   1.000
_cell.length_b   1.000
_cell.length_c   1.000
_cell.angle_alpha   90.00
_cell.angle_beta   90.00
_cell.angle_gamma   90.00
#
_symmetry.space_group_name_H-M   'P 1'
#
loop_
_entity.id
_entity.type
_entity.pdbx_description
1 polymer ?
#
loop_
_entity_poly.entity_id
_entity_poly.type
_entity_poly.pdbx_seq_one_letter_code
_entity_poly.pdbx_strand_id
1 'polypeptide(L)'
;MSPHPVRGTAPARGGTLRVVGWLLALALAVSLATLAWGLGPILRGRGSHALGDGKDPTTYGFALEPLLAPREALAASGMPRDGLRALVDPEMLPAALANDHEALGVLRGRYLVPGQRVVGLALDGDVRAYPLRVLNWHEVINDTVGGIPVAVTYCPLTDSAAVWDRRVGGRTLTFGVSGLLLDSNTLLYDRADGGGESLWTQLTGRAVAGPAAGRGEALALVPAEVVPWAAWRARHPDTVVLKPDPALFKLYRRDPYGAYYGDGRLRFPVVPSPRPGHPAAKDRVVAIAAGGRWWVLPWAALAGAGEAPRRVALGGEPFELAWHAREPSVAVRRPDGTPAPAVSAMWFAWNALARAPGPPRPPAGTGASSHLSGETISRSGAGVLNYRLLKPEPAATRRSSGRRPLWPNVPALPVGRDAS
;
A
#
# COMPACT_ATOMS: atom_id res chain seq x y z
N MET A 1 -59.22 47.45 -82.92
CA MET A 1 -58.72 47.43 -81.54
C MET A 1 -57.81 46.23 -81.38
N SER A 2 -56.49 46.44 -81.24
CA SER A 2 -55.56 45.37 -80.84
C SER A 2 -55.74 45.06 -79.35
N PRO A 3 -55.41 43.84 -78.91
CA PRO A 3 -54.20 43.76 -78.08
C PRO A 3 -53.30 42.54 -78.38
N HIS A 4 -52.02 42.74 -78.08
CA HIS A 4 -50.93 41.77 -78.12
C HIS A 4 -51.13 40.56 -77.19
N PRO A 5 -50.67 39.35 -77.55
CA PRO A 5 -50.47 38.30 -76.57
C PRO A 5 -49.17 38.51 -75.78
N VAL A 6 -49.32 38.64 -74.46
CA VAL A 6 -48.25 38.64 -73.45
C VAL A 6 -47.63 37.24 -73.37
N ARG A 7 -46.31 37.13 -73.52
CA ARG A 7 -45.55 35.91 -73.18
C ARG A 7 -45.49 35.78 -71.65
N GLY A 8 -46.21 34.82 -71.09
CA GLY A 8 -46.05 34.40 -69.70
C GLY A 8 -44.81 33.52 -69.55
N THR A 9 -43.79 34.00 -68.86
CA THR A 9 -42.69 33.17 -68.35
C THR A 9 -43.18 32.41 -67.10
N ALA A 10 -43.29 31.09 -67.18
CA ALA A 10 -43.52 30.25 -66.00
C ALA A 10 -42.27 30.23 -65.12
N PRO A 11 -42.38 30.37 -63.78
CA PRO A 11 -41.22 30.27 -62.89
C PRO A 11 -40.77 28.81 -62.76
N ALA A 12 -39.46 28.59 -62.92
CA ALA A 12 -38.82 27.28 -62.81
C ALA A 12 -38.96 26.71 -61.38
N ARG A 13 -39.96 25.85 -61.14
CA ARG A 13 -40.15 25.08 -59.90
C ARG A 13 -39.21 23.87 -59.77
N GLY A 14 -37.96 23.98 -60.24
CA GLY A 14 -36.98 22.88 -60.24
C GLY A 14 -35.83 23.02 -59.23
N GLY A 15 -35.60 24.21 -58.67
CA GLY A 15 -34.42 24.48 -57.83
C GLY A 15 -34.59 24.12 -56.36
N THR A 16 -35.76 24.35 -55.77
CA THR A 16 -36.00 24.23 -54.32
C THR A 16 -35.96 22.79 -53.81
N LEU A 17 -36.51 21.82 -54.56
CA LEU A 17 -36.47 20.40 -54.18
C LEU A 17 -35.04 19.84 -54.19
N ARG A 18 -34.19 20.29 -55.12
CA ARG A 18 -32.78 19.89 -55.18
C ARG A 18 -31.99 20.46 -54.01
N VAL A 19 -32.23 21.71 -53.65
CA VAL A 19 -31.57 22.35 -52.49
C VAL A 19 -31.98 21.67 -51.18
N VAL A 20 -33.26 21.36 -50.99
CA VAL A 20 -33.73 20.60 -49.81
C VAL A 20 -33.11 19.21 -49.76
N GLY A 21 -33.01 18.52 -50.90
CA GLY A 21 -32.33 17.22 -51.00
C GLY A 21 -30.86 17.27 -50.58
N TRP A 22 -30.11 18.28 -51.02
CA TRP A 22 -28.72 18.48 -50.64
C TRP A 22 -28.55 18.85 -49.16
N LEU A 23 -29.45 19.65 -48.58
CA LEU A 23 -29.43 19.98 -47.16
C LEU A 23 -29.70 18.76 -46.28
N LEU A 24 -30.64 17.90 -46.67
CA LEU A 24 -30.91 16.63 -45.97
C LEU A 24 -29.74 15.65 -46.08
N ALA A 25 -29.12 15.55 -47.26
CA ALA A 25 -27.93 14.72 -47.46
C ALA A 25 -26.75 15.21 -46.62
N LEU A 26 -26.53 16.53 -46.55
CA LEU A 26 -25.49 17.13 -45.71
C LEU A 26 -25.76 16.90 -44.23
N ALA A 27 -27.00 17.09 -43.77
CA ALA A 27 -27.38 16.83 -42.39
C ALA A 27 -27.15 15.35 -42.01
N LEU A 28 -27.54 14.42 -42.89
CA LEU A 28 -27.29 12.99 -42.69
C LEU A 28 -25.79 12.67 -42.65
N ALA A 29 -24.99 13.26 -43.54
CA ALA A 29 -23.54 13.08 -43.56
C ALA A 29 -22.88 13.59 -42.27
N VAL A 30 -23.29 14.76 -41.77
CA VAL A 30 -22.81 15.32 -40.50
C VAL A 30 -23.24 14.45 -39.31
N SER A 31 -24.49 13.97 -39.28
CA SER A 31 -24.98 13.05 -38.25
C SER A 31 -24.22 11.71 -38.25
N LEU A 32 -23.97 11.13 -39.43
CA LEU A 32 -23.17 9.91 -39.55
C LEU A 32 -21.72 10.13 -39.15
N ALA A 33 -21.12 11.28 -39.50
CA ALA A 33 -19.77 11.63 -39.10
C ALA A 33 -19.64 11.82 -37.58
N THR A 34 -20.62 12.49 -36.95
CA THR A 34 -20.66 12.63 -35.48
C THR A 34 -20.93 11.31 -34.78
N LEU A 35 -21.80 10.45 -35.33
CA LEU A 35 -22.03 9.11 -34.83
C LEU A 35 -20.76 8.25 -34.95
N ALA A 36 -20.08 8.28 -36.11
CA ALA A 36 -18.82 7.57 -36.35
C ALA A 36 -17.68 8.10 -35.48
N TRP A 37 -17.66 9.40 -35.19
CA TRP A 37 -16.69 10.00 -34.27
C TRP A 37 -16.97 9.63 -32.80
N GLY A 38 -18.24 9.60 -32.39
CA GLY A 38 -18.65 9.19 -31.03
C GLY A 38 -18.55 7.68 -30.79
N LEU A 39 -18.86 6.86 -31.80
CA LEU A 39 -18.71 5.41 -31.77
C LEU A 39 -17.29 4.95 -32.12
N GLY A 40 -16.47 5.80 -32.75
CA GLY A 40 -15.11 5.51 -33.14
C GLY A 40 -14.25 4.97 -31.99
N PRO A 41 -14.25 5.60 -30.79
CA PRO A 41 -13.56 5.07 -29.60
C PRO A 41 -14.14 3.75 -29.07
N ILE A 42 -15.44 3.49 -29.28
CA ILE A 42 -16.15 2.29 -28.81
C ILE A 42 -15.87 1.10 -29.76
N LEU A 43 -15.87 1.36 -31.07
CA LEU A 43 -15.58 0.39 -32.13
C LEU A 43 -14.08 0.15 -32.29
N ARG A 44 -13.24 1.15 -32.03
CA ARG A 44 -11.79 1.00 -31.78
C ARG A 44 -11.52 0.53 -30.34
N GLY A 45 -12.50 -0.13 -29.72
CA GLY A 45 -12.40 -0.67 -28.38
C GLY A 45 -11.05 -1.35 -28.15
N ARG A 46 -10.22 -0.67 -27.35
CA ARG A 46 -9.09 -1.19 -26.59
C ARG A 46 -8.29 -2.30 -27.27
N GLY A 47 -7.30 -1.89 -28.07
CA GLY A 47 -6.19 -2.75 -28.52
C GLY A 47 -5.22 -3.18 -27.41
N SER A 48 -5.76 -3.63 -26.28
CA SER A 48 -5.09 -4.51 -25.33
C SER A 48 -6.22 -5.26 -24.63
N HIS A 49 -6.43 -6.54 -24.93
CA HIS A 49 -7.17 -7.38 -24.01
C HIS A 49 -6.37 -7.36 -22.70
N ALA A 50 -6.81 -6.55 -21.73
CA ALA A 50 -6.17 -6.51 -20.43
C ALA A 50 -6.17 -7.95 -19.90
N LEU A 51 -4.99 -8.51 -19.65
CA LEU A 51 -4.87 -9.86 -19.13
C LEU A 51 -5.49 -9.92 -17.74
N GLY A 52 -6.17 -11.02 -17.41
CA GLY A 52 -6.88 -11.16 -16.15
C GLY A 52 -8.36 -10.77 -16.22
N ASP A 53 -9.24 -11.76 -16.08
CA ASP A 53 -10.69 -11.61 -16.10
C ASP A 53 -11.29 -11.16 -14.75
N GLY A 54 -10.44 -10.91 -13.75
CA GLY A 54 -10.85 -10.57 -12.39
C GLY A 54 -11.25 -11.76 -11.51
N LYS A 55 -11.23 -13.01 -12.02
CA LYS A 55 -11.74 -14.18 -11.30
C LYS A 55 -10.76 -15.36 -11.28
N ASP A 56 -10.22 -15.74 -12.42
CA ASP A 56 -9.36 -16.90 -12.57
C ASP A 56 -7.89 -16.46 -12.72
N PRO A 57 -6.99 -16.83 -11.77
CA PRO A 57 -5.58 -16.50 -11.84
C PRO A 57 -4.86 -16.93 -13.12
N THR A 58 -5.34 -17.98 -13.80
CA THR A 58 -4.72 -18.51 -15.03
C THR A 58 -4.89 -17.56 -16.23
N THR A 59 -5.86 -16.65 -16.18
CA THR A 59 -6.16 -15.71 -17.28
C THR A 59 -5.22 -14.49 -17.32
N TYR A 60 -4.33 -14.35 -16.33
CA TYR A 60 -3.46 -13.19 -16.17
C TYR A 60 -2.14 -13.27 -16.96
N GLY A 61 -1.90 -14.41 -17.61
CA GLY A 61 -0.72 -14.60 -18.47
C GLY A 61 0.61 -14.74 -17.72
N PHE A 62 0.58 -15.13 -16.45
CA PHE A 62 1.79 -15.40 -15.66
C PHE A 62 2.13 -16.89 -15.63
N ALA A 63 3.43 -17.20 -15.55
CA ALA A 63 3.88 -18.54 -15.20
C ALA A 63 3.57 -18.81 -13.72
N LEU A 64 2.53 -19.62 -13.46
CA LEU A 64 2.15 -19.97 -12.09
C LEU A 64 3.03 -21.05 -11.47
N GLU A 65 3.87 -21.73 -12.27
CA GLU A 65 4.76 -22.79 -11.79
C GLU A 65 6.25 -22.39 -11.87
N PRO A 66 7.08 -22.83 -10.90
CA PRO A 66 6.67 -23.53 -9.67
C PRO A 66 5.95 -22.58 -8.70
N LEU A 67 4.81 -23.00 -8.13
CA LEU A 67 4.12 -22.25 -7.08
C LEU A 67 4.66 -22.63 -5.68
N LEU A 68 5.39 -21.72 -5.03
CA LEU A 68 5.96 -21.91 -3.69
C LEU A 68 4.98 -21.51 -2.56
N ALA A 69 3.70 -21.83 -2.74
CA ALA A 69 2.61 -21.56 -1.81
C ALA A 69 1.39 -22.48 -2.06
N PRO A 70 0.46 -22.61 -1.12
CA PRO A 70 -0.80 -23.34 -1.35
C PRO A 70 -1.61 -22.69 -2.47
N ARG A 71 -2.09 -23.48 -3.44
CA ARG A 71 -2.84 -22.97 -4.60
C ARG A 71 -4.16 -22.31 -4.18
N GLU A 72 -4.79 -22.81 -3.13
CA GLU A 72 -6.03 -22.28 -2.55
C GLU A 72 -5.87 -20.87 -1.94
N ALA A 73 -4.63 -20.42 -1.69
CA ALA A 73 -4.35 -19.06 -1.23
C ALA A 73 -4.21 -18.05 -2.39
N LEU A 74 -4.06 -18.54 -3.62
CA LEU A 74 -3.93 -17.72 -4.82
C LEU A 74 -5.32 -17.30 -5.32
N ALA A 75 -5.54 -16.00 -5.47
CA ALA A 75 -6.81 -15.46 -5.93
C ALA A 75 -6.63 -14.28 -6.89
N ALA A 76 -7.62 -14.09 -7.76
CA ALA A 76 -7.75 -12.85 -8.52
C ALA A 76 -8.36 -11.74 -7.64
N SER A 77 -7.85 -10.51 -7.76
CA SER A 77 -8.32 -9.37 -6.97
C SER A 77 -9.63 -8.75 -7.46
N GLY A 78 -10.11 -9.15 -8.64
CA GLY A 78 -11.16 -8.46 -9.39
C GLY A 78 -10.65 -7.39 -10.36
N MET A 79 -9.36 -7.04 -10.28
CA MET A 79 -8.69 -6.12 -11.22
C MET A 79 -7.87 -6.91 -12.24
N PRO A 80 -7.82 -6.47 -13.52
CA PRO A 80 -6.91 -7.07 -14.48
C PRO A 80 -5.44 -6.79 -14.11
N ARG A 81 -4.52 -7.49 -14.78
CA ARG A 81 -3.08 -7.19 -14.77
C ARG A 81 -2.85 -5.72 -15.11
N ASP A 82 -2.00 -5.06 -14.31
CA ASP A 82 -1.74 -3.61 -14.38
C ASP A 82 -3.00 -2.73 -14.27
N GLY A 83 -4.11 -3.26 -13.72
CA GLY A 83 -5.33 -2.49 -13.48
C GLY A 83 -5.12 -1.30 -12.52
N LEU A 84 -4.12 -1.39 -11.65
CA LEU A 84 -3.51 -0.26 -10.96
C LEU A 84 -2.12 -0.01 -11.55
N ARG A 85 -1.88 1.19 -12.04
CA ARG A 85 -0.63 1.53 -12.74
C ARG A 85 0.51 1.68 -11.74
N ALA A 86 1.52 0.81 -11.78
CA ALA A 86 2.76 1.06 -11.05
C ALA A 86 3.46 2.33 -11.57
N LEU A 87 3.97 3.16 -10.66
CA LEU A 87 4.77 4.34 -11.02
C LEU A 87 6.22 3.93 -11.25
N VAL A 88 6.90 4.63 -12.16
CA VAL A 88 8.32 4.44 -12.50
C VAL A 88 8.95 5.83 -12.54
N ASP A 89 10.01 6.01 -11.76
CA ASP A 89 10.78 7.25 -11.60
C ASP A 89 9.87 8.49 -11.49
N PRO A 90 8.97 8.52 -10.49
CA PRO A 90 7.97 9.58 -10.41
C PRO A 90 8.60 10.92 -10.01
N GLU A 91 7.91 12.01 -10.38
CA GLU A 91 8.30 13.35 -9.95
C GLU A 91 8.10 13.53 -8.44
N MET A 92 9.05 14.22 -7.81
CA MET A 92 9.02 14.55 -6.39
C MET A 92 8.90 16.08 -6.23
N LEU A 93 8.26 16.53 -5.14
CA LEU A 93 8.13 17.94 -4.78
C LEU A 93 8.73 18.20 -3.40
N PRO A 94 9.38 19.35 -3.15
CA PRO A 94 9.75 19.75 -1.79
C PRO A 94 8.56 19.71 -0.83
N ALA A 95 8.75 19.25 0.41
CA ALA A 95 7.69 19.16 1.41
C ALA A 95 6.98 20.50 1.70
N ALA A 96 7.68 21.63 1.50
CA ALA A 96 7.09 22.97 1.60
C ALA A 96 5.99 23.22 0.57
N LEU A 97 6.11 22.63 -0.62
CA LEU A 97 5.14 22.75 -1.73
C LEU A 97 4.06 21.67 -1.69
N ALA A 98 4.07 20.80 -0.68
CA ALA A 98 3.15 19.67 -0.59
C ALA A 98 1.67 20.07 -0.52
N ASN A 99 1.32 21.33 -0.29
CA ASN A 99 -0.06 21.83 -0.37
C ASN A 99 -0.19 23.10 -1.23
N ASP A 100 0.85 23.42 -2.00
CA ASP A 100 0.83 24.55 -2.92
C ASP A 100 0.01 24.17 -4.17
N HIS A 101 -1.06 24.92 -4.45
CA HIS A 101 -2.00 24.57 -5.52
C HIS A 101 -1.36 24.64 -6.92
N GLU A 102 -0.45 25.59 -7.14
CA GLU A 102 0.22 25.77 -8.43
C GLU A 102 1.22 24.64 -8.68
N ALA A 103 2.09 24.35 -7.71
CA ALA A 103 3.05 23.25 -7.77
C ALA A 103 2.38 21.88 -7.96
N LEU A 104 1.18 21.71 -7.39
CA LEU A 104 0.38 20.50 -7.53
C LEU A 104 -0.47 20.48 -8.82
N GLY A 105 -0.58 21.58 -9.56
CA GLY A 105 -1.44 21.69 -10.73
C GLY A 105 -2.93 21.49 -10.42
N VAL A 106 -3.40 21.86 -9.23
CA VAL A 106 -4.81 21.69 -8.81
C VAL A 106 -5.45 23.00 -8.38
N LEU A 107 -6.75 23.16 -8.64
CA LEU A 107 -7.47 24.39 -8.31
C LEU A 107 -7.72 24.58 -6.80
N ARG A 108 -7.91 23.47 -6.06
CA ARG A 108 -8.25 23.50 -4.63
C ARG A 108 -7.98 22.19 -3.91
N GLY A 109 -7.72 22.32 -2.61
CA GLY A 109 -7.76 21.23 -1.64
C GLY A 109 -6.35 20.79 -1.23
N ARG A 110 -6.25 20.27 0.00
CA ARG A 110 -4.97 19.84 0.56
C ARG A 110 -4.58 18.46 0.01
N TYR A 111 -3.36 18.36 -0.48
CA TYR A 111 -2.77 17.08 -0.87
C TYR A 111 -2.29 16.30 0.35
N LEU A 112 -1.72 16.95 1.35
CA LEU A 112 -1.29 16.28 2.59
C LEU A 112 -1.77 17.03 3.83
N VAL A 113 -2.36 16.28 4.76
CA VAL A 113 -2.72 16.79 6.09
C VAL A 113 -1.84 16.11 7.16
N PRO A 114 -1.63 16.74 8.34
CA PRO A 114 -0.71 16.25 9.37
C PRO A 114 -0.80 14.76 9.70
N GLY A 115 -2.02 14.21 9.73
CA GLY A 115 -2.25 12.84 10.14
C GLY A 115 -2.12 11.78 9.04
N GLN A 116 -2.01 12.18 7.77
CA GLN A 116 -1.91 11.21 6.68
C GLN A 116 -0.61 10.41 6.77
N ARG A 117 -0.72 9.07 6.75
CA ARG A 117 0.44 8.18 6.78
C ARG A 117 1.24 8.26 5.48
N VAL A 118 2.55 8.29 5.61
CA VAL A 118 3.53 8.23 4.53
C VAL A 118 4.50 7.08 4.80
N VAL A 119 5.01 6.46 3.73
CA VAL A 119 6.26 5.69 3.80
C VAL A 119 7.40 6.70 3.70
N GLY A 120 8.15 6.87 4.78
CA GLY A 120 9.35 7.69 4.83
C GLY A 120 10.59 6.84 4.58
N LEU A 121 11.46 7.30 3.67
CA LEU A 121 12.70 6.64 3.29
C LEU A 121 13.84 7.66 3.30
N ALA A 122 14.95 7.33 3.94
CA ALA A 122 16.15 8.16 3.98
C ALA A 122 17.37 7.29 3.66
N LEU A 123 17.99 7.50 2.51
CA LEU A 123 19.17 6.75 2.05
C LEU A 123 20.20 7.74 1.49
N ASP A 124 21.43 7.69 2.00
CA ASP A 124 22.56 8.50 1.51
C ASP A 124 22.22 9.99 1.31
N GLY A 125 21.47 10.57 2.26
CA GLY A 125 21.06 11.98 2.24
C GLY A 125 19.83 12.29 1.36
N ASP A 126 19.36 11.34 0.56
CA ASP A 126 18.11 11.45 -0.21
C ASP A 126 16.94 11.02 0.67
N VAL A 127 16.10 11.99 1.05
CA VAL A 127 15.04 11.81 2.04
C VAL A 127 13.68 12.06 1.40
N ARG A 128 12.91 10.98 1.22
CA ARG A 128 11.66 10.97 0.47
C ARG A 128 10.47 10.49 1.31
N ALA A 129 9.29 11.00 0.97
CA ALA A 129 8.01 10.53 1.50
C ALA A 129 7.06 10.08 0.38
N TYR A 130 6.43 8.92 0.59
CA TYR A 130 5.44 8.36 -0.33
C TYR A 130 4.09 8.22 0.39
N PRO A 131 3.10 9.07 0.07
CA PRO A 131 1.81 9.02 0.75
C PRO A 131 1.06 7.72 0.50
N LEU A 132 0.59 7.07 1.57
CA LEU A 132 -0.22 5.84 1.45
C LEU A 132 -1.48 6.05 0.62
N ARG A 133 -2.02 7.28 0.64
CA ARG A 133 -3.18 7.67 -0.16
C ARG A 133 -2.95 7.65 -1.67
N VAL A 134 -1.69 7.79 -2.13
CA VAL A 134 -1.32 7.61 -3.54
C VAL A 134 -1.06 6.13 -3.78
N LEU A 135 -0.32 5.48 -2.89
CA LEU A 135 -0.04 4.05 -2.96
C LEU A 135 -1.32 3.17 -2.95
N ASN A 136 -2.43 3.63 -2.36
CA ASN A 136 -3.76 3.00 -2.48
C ASN A 136 -4.25 2.81 -3.93
N TRP A 137 -3.72 3.59 -4.87
CA TRP A 137 -4.14 3.63 -6.28
C TRP A 137 -3.05 3.18 -7.25
N HIS A 138 -1.85 2.90 -6.74
CA HIS A 138 -0.69 2.50 -7.55
C HIS A 138 -0.02 1.22 -7.05
N GLU A 139 -0.12 0.93 -5.75
CA GLU A 139 0.47 -0.18 -4.97
C GLU A 139 1.99 -0.37 -5.07
N VAL A 140 2.62 0.12 -6.13
CA VAL A 140 4.06 0.01 -6.43
C VAL A 140 4.57 1.32 -7.02
N ILE A 141 5.69 1.77 -6.48
CA ILE A 141 6.50 2.85 -7.03
C ILE A 141 7.91 2.31 -7.20
N ASN A 142 8.37 2.24 -8.44
CA ASN A 142 9.77 1.96 -8.77
C ASN A 142 10.50 3.29 -8.81
N ASP A 143 11.45 3.49 -7.90
CA ASP A 143 12.22 4.73 -7.76
C ASP A 143 13.70 4.39 -7.59
N THR A 144 14.55 5.42 -7.57
CA THR A 144 15.96 5.36 -7.20
C THR A 144 16.22 6.41 -6.12
N VAL A 145 16.59 5.97 -4.92
CA VAL A 145 16.78 6.83 -3.74
C VAL A 145 18.16 6.59 -3.16
N GLY A 146 18.96 7.65 -3.03
CA GLY A 146 20.36 7.52 -2.60
C GLY A 146 21.17 6.60 -3.51
N GLY A 147 20.86 6.55 -4.82
CA GLY A 147 21.49 5.64 -5.78
C GLY A 147 21.05 4.16 -5.70
N ILE A 148 20.16 3.80 -4.77
CA ILE A 148 19.61 2.45 -4.64
C ILE A 148 18.28 2.37 -5.40
N PRO A 149 18.12 1.47 -6.38
CA PRO A 149 16.85 1.23 -7.05
C PRO A 149 15.88 0.51 -6.09
N VAL A 150 14.80 1.18 -5.71
CA VAL A 150 13.83 0.68 -4.72
C VAL A 150 12.45 0.45 -5.32
N ALA A 151 11.71 -0.53 -4.78
CA ALA A 151 10.27 -0.69 -4.95
C ALA A 151 9.60 -0.28 -3.64
N VAL A 152 8.94 0.87 -3.61
CA VAL A 152 8.07 1.27 -2.50
C VAL A 152 6.69 0.70 -2.74
N THR A 153 6.23 -0.16 -1.84
CA THR A 153 5.03 -0.97 -2.07
C THR A 153 4.06 -0.86 -0.91
N TYR A 154 2.77 -0.98 -1.21
CA TYR A 154 1.73 -0.99 -0.21
C TYR A 154 0.56 -1.86 -0.66
N CYS A 155 0.09 -2.74 0.23
CA CYS A 155 -1.13 -3.51 0.03
C CYS A 155 -2.20 -3.01 1.03
N PRO A 156 -3.27 -2.36 0.55
CA PRO A 156 -4.34 -1.88 1.43
C PRO A 156 -5.16 -3.01 2.06
N LEU A 157 -5.23 -4.20 1.45
CA LEU A 157 -5.96 -5.34 2.02
C LEU A 157 -5.29 -5.88 3.29
N THR A 158 -3.98 -5.67 3.44
CA THR A 158 -3.19 -6.15 4.58
C THR A 158 -2.61 -5.01 5.42
N ASP A 159 -2.92 -3.76 5.06
CA ASP A 159 -2.34 -2.51 5.61
C ASP A 159 -0.82 -2.61 5.81
N SER A 160 -0.14 -3.14 4.78
CA SER A 160 1.30 -3.40 4.83
C SER A 160 2.05 -2.56 3.83
N ALA A 161 3.09 -1.88 4.28
CA ALA A 161 4.04 -1.19 3.43
C ALA A 161 5.42 -1.83 3.56
N ALA A 162 6.13 -1.96 2.45
CA ALA A 162 7.50 -2.45 2.42
C ALA A 162 8.29 -1.76 1.30
N VAL A 163 9.58 -1.52 1.55
CA VAL A 163 10.51 -0.98 0.55
C VAL A 163 11.56 -2.04 0.26
N TRP A 164 11.72 -2.40 -1.01
CA TRP A 164 12.63 -3.46 -1.43
C TRP A 164 13.72 -2.91 -2.35
N ASP A 165 14.96 -3.34 -2.18
CA ASP A 165 15.99 -3.16 -3.20
C ASP A 165 15.62 -4.06 -4.39
N ARG A 166 15.47 -3.46 -5.56
CA ARG A 166 15.04 -4.16 -6.78
C ARG A 166 16.17 -4.93 -7.46
N ARG A 167 17.39 -4.91 -6.91
CA ARG A 167 18.53 -5.68 -7.42
C ARG A 167 18.50 -7.10 -6.88
N VAL A 168 18.44 -8.07 -7.78
CA VAL A 168 18.53 -9.50 -7.44
C VAL A 168 19.11 -10.28 -8.62
N GLY A 169 20.00 -11.23 -8.32
CA GLY A 169 20.65 -12.05 -9.36
C GLY A 169 21.36 -11.22 -10.44
N GLY A 170 22.00 -10.11 -10.06
CA GLY A 170 22.72 -9.21 -10.99
C GLY A 170 21.83 -8.33 -11.88
N ARG A 171 20.51 -8.32 -11.67
CA ARG A 171 19.55 -7.55 -12.47
C ARG A 171 18.83 -6.53 -11.60
N THR A 172 18.48 -5.37 -12.15
CA THR A 172 17.55 -4.43 -11.52
C THR A 172 16.16 -4.66 -12.10
N LEU A 173 15.23 -5.16 -11.29
CA LEU A 173 13.87 -5.47 -11.71
C LEU A 173 13.00 -4.21 -11.72
N THR A 174 12.01 -4.14 -12.61
CA THR A 174 10.94 -3.13 -12.54
C THR A 174 9.62 -3.84 -12.27
N PHE A 175 8.93 -3.46 -11.19
CA PHE A 175 7.73 -4.14 -10.74
C PHE A 175 6.45 -3.51 -11.28
N GLY A 176 5.49 -4.36 -11.64
CA GLY A 176 4.10 -3.99 -11.89
C GLY A 176 3.15 -4.65 -10.87
N VAL A 177 1.88 -4.27 -10.94
CA VAL A 177 0.80 -4.86 -10.11
C VAL A 177 0.16 -6.00 -10.89
N SER A 178 0.21 -7.22 -10.34
CA SER A 178 -0.25 -8.40 -11.10
C SER A 178 -1.77 -8.49 -11.22
N GLY A 179 -2.54 -7.87 -10.31
CA GLY A 179 -3.97 -8.12 -10.15
C GLY A 179 -4.30 -9.45 -9.44
N LEU A 180 -3.27 -10.21 -9.04
CA LEU A 180 -3.37 -11.42 -8.23
C LEU A 180 -3.00 -11.14 -6.77
N LEU A 181 -3.52 -12.00 -5.89
CA LEU A 181 -3.30 -11.98 -4.46
C LEU A 181 -2.81 -13.35 -4.01
N LEU A 182 -1.93 -13.38 -3.03
CA LEU A 182 -1.59 -14.57 -2.25
C LEU A 182 -1.85 -14.26 -0.77
N ASP A 183 -2.69 -15.06 -0.11
CA ASP A 183 -3.08 -14.83 1.28
C ASP A 183 -3.66 -13.42 1.51
N SER A 184 -4.48 -12.96 0.56
CA SER A 184 -5.05 -11.62 0.50
C SER A 184 -4.02 -10.46 0.44
N ASN A 185 -2.73 -10.74 0.25
CA ASN A 185 -1.68 -9.75 -0.02
C ASN A 185 -1.41 -9.64 -1.53
N THR A 186 -1.13 -8.43 -2.01
CA THR A 186 -0.82 -8.18 -3.42
C THR A 186 0.38 -8.99 -3.89
N LEU A 187 0.25 -9.67 -5.04
CA LEU A 187 1.39 -10.16 -5.81
C LEU A 187 1.87 -9.07 -6.77
N LEU A 188 3.15 -8.77 -6.69
CA LEU A 188 3.86 -7.96 -7.68
C LEU A 188 4.33 -8.89 -8.80
N TYR A 189 4.65 -8.33 -9.96
CA TYR A 189 5.36 -9.08 -10.99
C TYR A 189 6.57 -8.30 -11.49
N ASP A 190 7.67 -8.99 -11.79
CA ASP A 190 8.82 -8.37 -12.46
C ASP A 190 8.56 -8.27 -13.97
N ARG A 191 8.67 -7.06 -14.52
CA ARG A 191 8.56 -6.82 -15.96
C ARG A 191 9.77 -7.41 -16.66
N ALA A 192 9.53 -8.32 -17.59
CA ALA A 192 10.53 -8.92 -18.45
C ALA A 192 10.12 -8.76 -19.92
N ASP A 193 11.07 -8.39 -20.77
CA ASP A 193 10.85 -8.36 -22.21
C ASP A 193 10.82 -9.80 -22.74
N GLY A 194 9.76 -10.17 -23.47
CA GLY A 194 9.63 -11.50 -24.10
C GLY A 194 9.00 -12.60 -23.23
N GLY A 195 8.42 -12.25 -22.08
CA GLY A 195 7.74 -13.18 -21.17
C GLY A 195 8.65 -13.84 -20.14
N GLY A 196 8.08 -14.62 -19.23
CA GLY A 196 8.81 -15.26 -18.13
C GLY A 196 8.85 -14.44 -16.84
N GLU A 197 7.91 -13.51 -16.69
CA GLU A 197 7.67 -12.76 -15.45
C GLU A 197 7.40 -13.71 -14.28
N SER A 198 7.92 -13.38 -13.12
CA SER A 198 7.70 -14.08 -11.87
C SER A 198 6.75 -13.28 -10.97
N LEU A 199 6.04 -13.97 -10.09
CA LEU A 199 5.18 -13.34 -9.09
C LEU A 199 5.93 -13.23 -7.77
N TRP A 200 5.81 -12.08 -7.11
CA TRP A 200 6.51 -11.75 -5.87
C TRP A 200 5.52 -11.28 -4.81
N THR A 201 5.64 -11.77 -3.58
CA THR A 201 4.78 -11.29 -2.48
C THR A 201 5.20 -9.91 -2.04
N GLN A 202 4.26 -8.95 -2.00
CA GLN A 202 4.52 -7.58 -1.56
C GLN A 202 5.09 -7.53 -0.12
N LEU A 203 4.55 -8.35 0.78
CA LEU A 203 4.88 -8.31 2.20
C LEU A 203 6.29 -8.83 2.55
N THR A 204 6.79 -9.85 1.84
CA THR A 204 8.07 -10.51 2.18
C THR A 204 9.15 -10.38 1.11
N GLY A 205 8.82 -9.83 -0.07
CA GLY A 205 9.77 -9.61 -1.16
C GLY A 205 10.24 -10.89 -1.85
N ARG A 206 9.59 -12.04 -1.62
CA ARG A 206 9.99 -13.33 -2.16
C ARG A 206 9.28 -13.65 -3.48
N ALA A 207 9.99 -14.24 -4.43
CA ALA A 207 9.37 -14.85 -5.61
C ALA A 207 8.61 -16.12 -5.22
N VAL A 208 7.36 -16.23 -5.65
CA VAL A 208 6.46 -17.35 -5.31
C VAL A 208 5.93 -18.10 -6.50
N ALA A 209 5.97 -17.53 -7.71
CA ALA A 209 5.67 -18.24 -8.95
C ALA A 209 6.62 -17.81 -10.07
N GLY A 210 6.85 -18.69 -11.05
CA GLY A 210 7.66 -18.41 -12.22
C GLY A 210 9.17 -18.61 -12.01
N PRO A 211 10.00 -18.19 -12.99
CA PRO A 211 11.43 -18.50 -13.02
C PRO A 211 12.21 -18.06 -11.76
N ALA A 212 11.91 -16.89 -11.20
CA ALA A 212 12.56 -16.40 -9.98
C ALA A 212 12.22 -17.25 -8.75
N ALA A 213 10.99 -17.78 -8.70
CA ALA A 213 10.60 -18.72 -7.64
C ALA A 213 11.37 -20.03 -7.77
N GLY A 214 11.55 -20.55 -9.00
CA GLY A 214 12.38 -21.73 -9.25
C GLY A 214 13.85 -21.56 -8.83
N ARG A 215 14.36 -20.32 -8.81
CA ARG A 215 15.70 -19.97 -8.30
C ARG A 215 15.73 -19.63 -6.81
N GLY A 216 14.58 -19.57 -6.14
CA GLY A 216 14.49 -19.16 -4.73
C GLY A 216 14.90 -17.71 -4.49
N GLU A 217 14.66 -16.81 -5.47
CA GLU A 217 15.03 -15.40 -5.35
C GLU A 217 14.14 -14.63 -4.37
N ALA A 218 14.76 -13.69 -3.66
CA ALA A 218 14.10 -12.78 -2.73
C ALA A 218 14.80 -11.42 -2.74
N LEU A 219 14.03 -10.36 -2.52
CA LEU A 219 14.52 -8.98 -2.47
C LEU A 219 15.07 -8.65 -1.08
N ALA A 220 16.03 -7.71 -1.04
CA ALA A 220 16.54 -7.19 0.23
C ALA A 220 15.61 -6.09 0.76
N LEU A 221 15.20 -6.20 2.04
CA LEU A 221 14.39 -5.17 2.68
C LEU A 221 15.24 -3.91 2.90
N VAL A 222 14.70 -2.77 2.48
CA VAL A 222 15.25 -1.45 2.75
C VAL A 222 14.50 -0.86 3.95
N PRO A 223 15.19 -0.48 5.04
CA PRO A 223 14.55 0.14 6.19
C PRO A 223 13.77 1.41 5.82
N ALA A 224 12.50 1.44 6.18
CA ALA A 224 11.59 2.55 5.96
C ALA A 224 10.62 2.67 7.13
N GLU A 225 10.04 3.86 7.32
CA GLU A 225 9.08 4.12 8.38
C GLU A 225 7.69 4.38 7.79
N VAL A 226 6.64 3.82 8.40
CA VAL A 226 5.26 4.22 8.09
C VAL A 226 4.77 5.08 9.23
N VAL A 227 4.69 6.39 9.03
CA VAL A 227 4.40 7.37 10.10
C VAL A 227 3.47 8.47 9.60
N PRO A 228 2.84 9.25 10.50
CA PRO A 228 2.04 10.40 10.10
C PRO A 228 2.94 11.46 9.45
N TRP A 229 2.42 12.16 8.45
CA TRP A 229 3.14 13.16 7.69
C TRP A 229 3.78 14.25 8.56
N ALA A 230 3.08 14.69 9.60
CA ALA A 230 3.62 15.67 10.55
C ALA A 230 4.83 15.13 11.31
N ALA A 231 4.82 13.86 11.72
CA ALA A 231 5.93 13.23 12.42
C ALA A 231 7.16 13.07 11.50
N TRP A 232 6.94 12.71 10.23
CA TRP A 232 8.01 12.63 9.24
C TRP A 232 8.63 14.01 8.97
N ARG A 233 7.82 15.02 8.66
CA ARG A 233 8.30 16.39 8.40
C ARG A 233 9.03 17.02 9.58
N ALA A 234 8.59 16.75 10.81
CA ALA A 234 9.26 17.29 11.98
C ALA A 234 10.71 16.79 12.11
N ARG A 235 10.99 15.58 11.63
CA ARG A 235 12.34 15.00 11.60
C ARG A 235 13.12 15.32 10.32
N HIS A 236 12.40 15.48 9.21
CA HIS A 236 12.97 15.68 7.88
C HIS A 236 12.31 16.89 7.21
N PRO A 237 12.63 18.12 7.67
CA PRO A 237 11.98 19.33 7.15
C PRO A 237 12.23 19.55 5.65
N ASP A 238 13.41 19.15 5.18
CA ASP A 238 13.87 19.30 3.79
C ASP A 238 13.52 18.10 2.89
N THR A 239 12.72 17.15 3.39
CA THR A 239 12.29 15.97 2.61
C THR A 239 11.54 16.39 1.34
N VAL A 240 11.65 15.58 0.30
CA VAL A 240 10.76 15.66 -0.86
C VAL A 240 9.64 14.63 -0.72
N VAL A 241 8.51 14.89 -1.35
CA VAL A 241 7.31 14.06 -1.30
C VAL A 241 6.82 13.77 -2.70
N LEU A 242 6.30 12.56 -2.92
CA LEU A 242 5.76 12.15 -4.21
C LEU A 242 4.73 13.16 -4.72
N LYS A 243 4.96 13.69 -5.93
CA LYS A 243 4.01 14.57 -6.59
C LYS A 243 2.78 13.78 -7.01
N PRO A 244 1.56 14.24 -6.69
CA PRO A 244 0.36 13.57 -7.18
C PRO A 244 0.18 13.84 -8.67
N ASP A 245 -0.33 12.86 -9.40
CA ASP A 245 -0.95 13.10 -10.69
C ASP A 245 -2.18 14.03 -10.50
N PRO A 246 -2.18 15.24 -11.11
CA PRO A 246 -3.31 16.17 -10.99
C PRO A 246 -4.64 15.57 -11.48
N ALA A 247 -4.60 14.69 -12.48
CA ALA A 247 -5.78 14.02 -13.02
C ALA A 247 -6.40 13.03 -12.01
N LEU A 248 -5.57 12.43 -11.14
CA LEU A 248 -6.00 11.46 -10.12
C LEU A 248 -6.17 12.09 -8.73
N PHE A 249 -5.89 13.39 -8.58
CA PHE A 249 -5.91 14.06 -7.28
C PHE A 249 -7.19 13.85 -6.47
N LYS A 250 -8.35 13.89 -7.13
CA LYS A 250 -9.65 13.64 -6.50
C LYS A 250 -9.79 12.20 -6.01
N LEU A 251 -9.25 11.22 -6.74
CA LEU A 251 -9.27 9.81 -6.36
C LEU A 251 -8.38 9.57 -5.15
N TYR A 252 -7.17 10.12 -5.13
CA TYR A 252 -6.26 9.98 -3.99
C TYR A 252 -6.85 10.51 -2.68
N ARG A 253 -7.87 11.39 -2.70
CA ARG A 253 -8.52 11.90 -1.49
C ARG A 253 -9.47 10.89 -0.85
N ARG A 254 -9.85 9.85 -1.58
CA ARG A 254 -10.77 8.81 -1.14
C ARG A 254 -9.95 7.63 -0.64
N ASP A 255 -10.37 7.06 0.48
CA ASP A 255 -9.89 5.76 0.94
C ASP A 255 -10.91 4.68 0.55
N PRO A 256 -10.64 3.87 -0.49
CA PRO A 256 -11.54 2.82 -0.91
C PRO A 256 -11.60 1.62 0.06
N TYR A 257 -10.71 1.56 1.06
CA TYR A 257 -10.59 0.46 2.01
C TYR A 257 -11.00 0.82 3.43
N GLY A 258 -11.37 2.09 3.70
CA GLY A 258 -11.75 2.54 5.05
C GLY A 258 -12.84 1.68 5.70
N ALA A 259 -13.89 1.31 4.95
CA ALA A 259 -14.95 0.42 5.45
C ALA A 259 -14.47 -1.02 5.71
N TYR A 260 -13.48 -1.49 4.94
CA TYR A 260 -12.91 -2.83 5.11
C TYR A 260 -12.09 -2.94 6.40
N TYR A 261 -11.45 -1.87 6.85
CA TYR A 261 -10.68 -1.88 8.10
C TYR A 261 -11.55 -2.07 9.35
N GLY A 262 -12.81 -1.63 9.30
CA GLY A 262 -13.77 -1.79 10.41
C GLY A 262 -14.52 -3.13 10.42
N ASP A 263 -14.51 -3.86 9.30
CA ASP A 263 -15.15 -5.18 9.20
C ASP A 263 -14.18 -6.29 9.66
N GLY A 264 -14.63 -7.26 10.44
CA GLY A 264 -13.80 -8.42 10.83
C GLY A 264 -13.55 -9.41 9.68
N ARG A 265 -14.32 -9.35 8.59
CA ARG A 265 -14.27 -10.32 7.49
C ARG A 265 -13.10 -10.08 6.54
N LEU A 266 -12.48 -11.17 6.11
CA LEU A 266 -11.46 -11.17 5.05
C LEU A 266 -12.15 -11.24 3.69
N ARG A 267 -11.69 -10.43 2.72
CA ARG A 267 -12.26 -10.40 1.36
C ARG A 267 -11.79 -11.54 0.48
N PHE A 268 -10.58 -12.05 0.74
CA PHE A 268 -9.92 -13.07 -0.06
C PHE A 268 -9.40 -14.21 0.82
N PRO A 269 -9.10 -15.38 0.24
CA PRO A 269 -8.56 -16.53 0.95
C PRO A 269 -7.26 -16.20 1.70
N VAL A 270 -7.07 -16.84 2.86
CA VAL A 270 -5.86 -16.76 3.67
C VAL A 270 -5.60 -18.15 4.24
N VAL A 271 -4.43 -18.71 3.94
CA VAL A 271 -4.08 -20.08 4.27
C VAL A 271 -2.77 -20.18 5.04
N PRO A 272 -2.81 -20.69 6.27
CA PRO A 272 -4.01 -20.99 7.06
C PRO A 272 -4.48 -19.75 7.82
N SER A 273 -5.75 -19.80 8.17
CA SER A 273 -6.36 -18.81 9.06
C SER A 273 -5.60 -18.65 10.38
N PRO A 274 -5.64 -17.46 10.99
CA PRO A 274 -5.17 -17.23 12.36
C PRO A 274 -5.76 -18.24 13.35
N ARG A 275 -4.95 -18.67 14.32
CA ARG A 275 -5.36 -19.62 15.35
C ARG A 275 -6.03 -18.92 16.53
N PRO A 276 -6.93 -19.60 17.27
CA PRO A 276 -7.38 -19.13 18.57
C PRO A 276 -6.19 -18.88 19.52
N GLY A 277 -6.29 -17.84 20.37
CA GLY A 277 -5.24 -17.46 21.33
C GLY A 277 -4.12 -16.58 20.75
N HIS A 278 -4.21 -16.21 19.48
CA HIS A 278 -3.34 -15.24 18.80
C HIS A 278 -4.10 -13.90 18.59
N PRO A 279 -3.44 -12.82 18.12
CA PRO A 279 -4.16 -11.61 17.71
C PRO A 279 -5.31 -11.91 16.75
N ALA A 280 -6.33 -11.06 16.75
CA ALA A 280 -7.42 -11.15 15.79
C ALA A 280 -6.88 -10.97 14.36
N ALA A 281 -7.60 -11.48 13.36
CA ALA A 281 -7.11 -11.52 11.98
C ALA A 281 -6.59 -10.16 11.49
N LYS A 282 -7.36 -9.09 11.72
CA LYS A 282 -7.01 -7.72 11.30
C LYS A 282 -6.28 -6.90 12.35
N ASP A 283 -5.89 -7.50 13.49
CA ASP A 283 -5.02 -6.80 14.43
C ASP A 283 -3.70 -6.46 13.72
N ARG A 284 -3.26 -5.21 13.88
CA ARG A 284 -2.00 -4.77 13.31
C ARG A 284 -0.83 -5.26 14.15
N VAL A 285 0.20 -5.73 13.48
CA VAL A 285 1.47 -6.13 14.06
C VAL A 285 2.60 -5.38 13.36
N VAL A 286 3.71 -5.23 14.07
CA VAL A 286 5.00 -4.88 13.47
C VAL A 286 5.94 -6.05 13.62
N ALA A 287 6.59 -6.44 12.53
CA ALA A 287 7.61 -7.45 12.51
C ALA A 287 8.97 -6.79 12.31
N ILE A 288 9.92 -7.12 13.18
CA ILE A 288 11.25 -6.52 13.24
C ILE A 288 12.28 -7.63 12.98
N ALA A 289 13.15 -7.44 11.99
CA ALA A 289 14.23 -8.38 11.72
C ALA A 289 15.40 -8.11 12.68
N ALA A 290 15.78 -9.10 13.49
CA ALA A 290 16.90 -9.01 14.42
C ALA A 290 17.46 -10.39 14.78
N GLY A 291 18.78 -10.54 14.87
CA GLY A 291 19.44 -11.78 15.30
C GLY A 291 19.01 -13.04 14.53
N GLY A 292 18.97 -12.98 13.19
CA GLY A 292 18.65 -14.15 12.35
C GLY A 292 17.16 -14.46 12.16
N ARG A 293 16.24 -13.68 12.75
CA ARG A 293 14.80 -14.01 12.80
C ARG A 293 13.90 -12.78 12.80
N TRP A 294 12.59 -13.00 12.71
CA TRP A 294 11.59 -11.95 12.86
C TRP A 294 10.94 -11.95 14.24
N TRP A 295 10.81 -10.76 14.82
CA TRP A 295 10.15 -10.53 16.11
C TRP A 295 8.86 -9.77 15.86
N VAL A 296 7.72 -10.36 16.22
CA VAL A 296 6.41 -9.83 15.86
C VAL A 296 5.74 -9.28 17.11
N LEU A 297 5.37 -8.00 17.07
CA LEU A 297 4.72 -7.29 18.16
C LEU A 297 3.33 -6.78 17.73
N PRO A 298 2.26 -7.17 18.44
CA PRO A 298 0.95 -6.56 18.25
C PRO A 298 0.99 -5.07 18.63
N TRP A 299 0.39 -4.22 17.80
CA TRP A 299 0.27 -2.78 18.08
C TRP A 299 -0.50 -2.50 19.38
N ALA A 300 -1.45 -3.37 19.75
CA ALA A 300 -2.17 -3.27 21.02
C ALA A 300 -1.22 -3.26 22.24
N ALA A 301 -0.12 -4.02 22.20
CA ALA A 301 0.88 -4.01 23.26
C ALA A 301 1.65 -2.68 23.36
N LEU A 302 1.79 -1.98 22.22
CA LEU A 302 2.44 -0.67 22.13
C LEU A 302 1.49 0.45 22.56
N ALA A 303 0.23 0.40 22.12
CA ALA A 303 -0.79 1.39 22.48
C ALA A 303 -1.04 1.45 23.99
N GLY A 304 -1.01 0.30 24.68
CA GLY A 304 -1.33 0.20 26.11
C GLY A 304 -0.37 0.89 27.09
N ALA A 305 0.78 1.40 26.64
CA ALA A 305 1.73 2.11 27.54
C ALA A 305 2.16 3.51 27.07
N GLY A 306 1.33 4.19 26.27
CA GLY A 306 1.49 5.60 25.93
C GLY A 306 2.38 5.89 24.70
N GLU A 307 2.66 7.18 24.45
CA GLU A 307 3.40 7.66 23.26
C GLU A 307 4.91 7.78 23.47
N ALA A 308 5.42 7.56 24.69
CA ALA A 308 6.86 7.61 24.95
C ALA A 308 7.60 6.49 24.17
N PRO A 309 8.72 6.79 23.49
CA PRO A 309 9.51 5.77 22.80
C PRO A 309 9.94 4.65 23.76
N ARG A 310 9.72 3.41 23.35
CA ARG A 310 10.09 2.23 24.15
C ARG A 310 11.39 1.63 23.66
N ARG A 311 12.32 1.40 24.58
CA ARG A 311 13.54 0.64 24.31
C ARG A 311 13.29 -0.84 24.50
N VAL A 312 13.61 -1.63 23.48
CA VAL A 312 13.51 -3.10 23.51
C VAL A 312 14.81 -3.70 23.01
N ALA A 313 15.16 -4.89 23.51
CA ALA A 313 16.27 -5.67 22.97
C ALA A 313 15.73 -6.94 22.31
N LEU A 314 15.93 -7.07 21.00
CA LEU A 314 15.44 -8.19 20.19
C LEU A 314 16.64 -8.87 19.54
N GLY A 315 16.82 -10.18 19.77
CA GLY A 315 17.98 -10.90 19.26
C GLY A 315 19.34 -10.39 19.75
N GLY A 316 19.38 -9.68 20.89
CA GLY A 316 20.59 -9.01 21.41
C GLY A 316 20.81 -7.60 20.87
N GLU A 317 20.01 -7.14 19.90
CA GLU A 317 20.12 -5.82 19.29
C GLU A 317 19.11 -4.84 19.94
N PRO A 318 19.53 -3.61 20.29
CA PRO A 318 18.64 -2.59 20.86
C PRO A 318 17.82 -1.88 19.78
N PHE A 319 16.55 -1.61 20.07
CA PHE A 319 15.63 -0.85 19.22
C PHE A 319 14.82 0.15 20.04
N GLU A 320 14.43 1.25 19.40
CA GLU A 320 13.46 2.22 19.90
C GLU A 320 12.16 2.12 19.09
N LEU A 321 11.04 1.90 19.80
CA LEU A 321 9.70 1.81 19.23
C LEU A 321 8.93 3.08 19.59
N ALA A 322 8.64 3.94 18.60
CA ALA A 322 7.85 5.15 18.80
C ALA A 322 6.41 4.92 18.29
N TRP A 323 5.45 4.97 19.22
CA TRP A 323 4.02 4.80 18.94
C TRP A 323 3.35 6.14 18.67
N HIS A 324 2.58 6.23 17.59
CA HIS A 324 1.77 7.41 17.25
C HIS A 324 0.29 7.11 17.47
N ALA A 325 -0.28 7.55 18.61
CA ALA A 325 -1.63 7.11 19.00
C ALA A 325 -2.76 7.77 18.19
N ARG A 326 -2.61 9.06 17.87
CA ARG A 326 -3.62 9.82 17.10
C ARG A 326 -3.84 9.25 15.70
N GLU A 327 -2.77 8.77 15.09
CA GLU A 327 -2.74 8.22 13.74
C GLU A 327 -1.94 6.91 13.80
N PRO A 328 -2.61 5.80 14.20
CA PRO A 328 -1.96 4.58 14.61
C PRO A 328 -0.87 4.13 13.65
N SER A 329 0.36 4.14 14.16
CA SER A 329 1.57 3.69 13.49
C SER A 329 2.70 3.50 14.50
N VAL A 330 3.70 2.71 14.11
CA VAL A 330 4.91 2.50 14.89
C VAL A 330 6.14 2.75 14.03
N ALA A 331 6.98 3.67 14.49
CA ALA A 331 8.33 3.84 14.00
C ALA A 331 9.27 2.89 14.76
N VAL A 332 10.06 2.11 14.03
CA VAL A 332 11.07 1.20 14.60
C VAL A 332 12.44 1.71 14.20
N ARG A 333 13.24 2.08 15.19
CA ARG A 333 14.56 2.69 14.99
C ARG A 333 15.63 1.96 15.77
N ARG A 334 16.87 2.13 15.34
CA ARG A 334 18.05 1.85 16.16
C ARG A 334 18.29 3.01 17.15
N PRO A 335 19.13 2.84 18.19
CA PRO A 335 19.41 3.88 19.17
C PRO A 335 20.06 5.14 18.59
N ASP A 336 20.69 5.04 17.42
CA ASP A 336 21.24 6.17 16.66
C ASP A 336 20.16 6.97 15.90
N GLY A 337 18.89 6.56 15.99
CA GLY A 337 17.76 7.21 15.34
C GLY A 337 17.54 6.81 13.87
N THR A 338 18.35 5.90 13.33
CA THR A 338 18.17 5.35 11.97
C THR A 338 17.01 4.34 11.93
N PRO A 339 16.25 4.26 10.82
CA PRO A 339 15.22 3.25 10.66
C PRO A 339 15.78 1.82 10.74
N ALA A 340 15.07 0.93 11.42
CA ALA A 340 15.37 -0.49 11.48
C ALA A 340 14.61 -1.27 10.40
N PRO A 341 15.09 -2.45 9.97
CA PRO A 341 14.37 -3.32 9.04
C PRO A 341 13.11 -3.89 9.72
N ALA A 342 11.97 -3.23 9.48
CA ALA A 342 10.69 -3.60 10.05
C ALA A 342 9.57 -3.45 9.02
N VAL A 343 8.54 -4.29 9.14
CA VAL A 343 7.36 -4.27 8.29
C VAL A 343 6.12 -4.35 9.17
N SER A 344 5.18 -3.43 8.97
CA SER A 344 3.87 -3.50 9.61
C SER A 344 2.88 -4.19 8.68
N ALA A 345 1.95 -4.95 9.25
CA ALA A 345 0.88 -5.63 8.51
C ALA A 345 -0.25 -6.03 9.46
N MET A 346 -1.40 -6.40 8.91
CA MET A 346 -2.40 -7.17 9.63
C MET A 346 -1.91 -8.59 9.94
N TRP A 347 -2.30 -9.10 11.10
CA TRP A 347 -1.83 -10.37 11.64
C TRP A 347 -2.12 -11.55 10.72
N PHE A 348 -3.29 -11.60 10.06
CA PHE A 348 -3.62 -12.71 9.17
C PHE A 348 -2.59 -12.86 8.03
N ALA A 349 -2.15 -11.74 7.45
CA ALA A 349 -1.25 -11.72 6.32
C ALA A 349 0.15 -12.13 6.77
N TRP A 350 0.60 -11.56 7.89
CA TRP A 350 1.87 -11.95 8.50
C TRP A 350 1.89 -13.43 8.86
N ASN A 351 0.85 -13.92 9.53
CA ASN A 351 0.73 -15.32 9.94
C ASN A 351 0.77 -16.29 8.75
N ALA A 352 0.13 -15.96 7.63
CA ALA A 352 0.08 -16.83 6.46
C ALA A 352 1.40 -16.82 5.68
N LEU A 353 1.86 -15.63 5.27
CA LEU A 353 3.05 -15.48 4.43
C LEU A 353 4.35 -15.77 5.18
N ALA A 354 4.35 -15.70 6.51
CA ALA A 354 5.50 -16.11 7.29
C ALA A 354 5.74 -17.64 7.28
N ARG A 355 4.81 -18.45 6.76
CA ARG A 355 4.96 -19.93 6.81
C ARG A 355 5.84 -20.48 5.71
N ALA A 356 6.05 -19.73 4.65
CA ALA A 356 6.76 -20.20 3.49
C ALA A 356 8.30 -20.13 3.69
N PRO A 357 9.10 -20.91 2.93
CA PRO A 357 10.56 -20.89 3.03
C PRO A 357 11.10 -19.47 3.03
N GLY A 358 11.86 -19.14 4.09
CA GLY A 358 12.01 -17.78 4.58
C GLY A 358 12.70 -16.77 3.64
N PRO A 359 12.58 -15.46 3.93
CA PRO A 359 13.34 -14.37 3.31
C PRO A 359 14.84 -14.55 3.59
N PRO A 360 15.73 -13.77 2.93
CA PRO A 360 17.16 -13.93 3.15
C PRO A 360 17.46 -13.82 4.64
N ARG A 361 18.38 -14.68 5.10
CA ARG A 361 19.03 -14.52 6.40
C ARG A 361 19.34 -13.03 6.57
N PRO A 362 18.96 -12.39 7.69
CA PRO A 362 19.53 -11.08 7.98
C PRO A 362 21.06 -11.22 7.99
N PRO A 363 21.82 -10.15 7.69
CA PRO A 363 23.27 -10.18 7.77
C PRO A 363 23.70 -10.78 9.11
N ALA A 364 24.71 -11.66 9.07
CA ALA A 364 25.06 -12.52 10.19
C ALA A 364 25.35 -11.69 11.46
N GLY A 365 24.50 -11.83 12.48
CA GLY A 365 24.69 -11.29 13.83
C GLY A 365 24.89 -12.44 14.83
N THR A 366 25.87 -12.28 15.71
CA THR A 366 26.24 -13.23 16.77
C THR A 366 25.15 -13.33 17.82
N GLY A 367 24.68 -14.56 18.11
CA GLY A 367 23.51 -14.80 18.95
C GLY A 367 23.71 -14.53 20.44
N ALA A 368 22.68 -13.98 21.08
CA ALA A 368 22.42 -14.10 22.52
C ALA A 368 20.94 -13.72 22.87
N SER A 369 20.50 -14.14 24.06
CA SER A 369 19.11 -14.21 24.55
C SER A 369 18.39 -12.87 24.80
N SER A 370 17.07 -12.85 24.63
CA SER A 370 16.17 -11.69 24.85
C SER A 370 15.44 -11.71 26.22
N HIS A 371 15.26 -10.56 26.86
CA HIS A 371 14.54 -10.36 28.14
C HIS A 371 12.99 -10.23 28.05
N LEU A 372 12.37 -10.51 26.90
CA LEU A 372 10.91 -10.48 26.75
C LEU A 372 10.31 -11.90 26.74
N SER A 373 9.24 -12.12 27.51
CA SER A 373 8.47 -13.35 27.43
C SER A 373 7.68 -13.37 26.11
N GLY A 374 7.72 -14.51 25.41
CA GLY A 374 7.16 -14.61 24.07
C GLY A 374 7.14 -16.05 23.63
N GLU A 375 6.12 -16.43 22.88
CA GLU A 375 5.97 -17.78 22.36
C GLU A 375 6.80 -17.89 21.07
N THR A 376 7.77 -18.80 21.07
CA THR A 376 8.52 -19.14 19.86
C THR A 376 7.64 -20.08 19.03
N ILE A 377 7.13 -19.58 17.91
CA ILE A 377 6.39 -20.42 16.97
C ILE A 377 7.43 -20.99 16.00
N SER A 378 8.04 -22.11 16.40
CA SER A 378 8.85 -22.94 15.50
C SER A 378 7.95 -24.03 14.92
N ARG A 379 7.89 -24.15 13.59
CA ARG A 379 7.34 -25.33 12.93
C ARG A 379 8.48 -26.10 12.30
N SER A 380 8.60 -27.39 12.60
CA SER A 380 9.54 -28.28 11.93
C SER A 380 9.06 -28.56 10.50
N GLY A 381 9.98 -28.43 9.55
CA GLY A 381 9.76 -28.59 8.12
C GLY A 381 10.75 -27.70 7.35
N ALA A 382 11.30 -28.18 6.23
CA ALA A 382 12.20 -27.38 5.40
C ALA A 382 11.48 -26.09 4.96
N GLY A 383 11.99 -24.92 5.36
CA GLY A 383 11.50 -23.64 4.89
C GLY A 383 10.27 -23.08 5.63
N VAL A 384 10.41 -22.74 6.91
CA VAL A 384 9.44 -21.92 7.65
C VAL A 384 10.18 -20.72 8.24
N LEU A 385 9.61 -19.49 8.21
CA LEU A 385 10.18 -18.39 8.97
C LEU A 385 10.15 -18.70 10.46
N ASN A 386 11.30 -18.63 11.09
CA ASN A 386 11.38 -18.52 12.54
C ASN A 386 10.91 -17.13 12.95
N TYR A 387 9.73 -17.04 13.57
CA TYR A 387 9.29 -15.82 14.22
C TYR A 387 8.89 -16.05 15.68
N ARG A 388 9.09 -15.03 16.50
CA ARG A 388 8.64 -15.02 17.90
C ARG A 388 7.54 -13.99 18.06
N LEU A 389 6.35 -14.46 18.40
CA LEU A 389 5.24 -13.58 18.74
C LEU A 389 5.39 -13.15 20.20
N LEU A 390 5.58 -11.86 20.40
CA LEU A 390 5.64 -11.28 21.74
C LEU A 390 4.22 -11.08 22.24
N LYS A 391 3.89 -11.70 23.38
CA LYS A 391 2.61 -11.49 24.04
C LYS A 391 2.70 -10.19 24.84
N PRO A 392 1.63 -9.39 24.91
CA PRO A 392 1.55 -8.34 25.93
C PRO A 392 1.74 -9.01 27.29
N GLU A 393 2.55 -8.44 28.19
CA GLU A 393 2.46 -8.87 29.59
C GLU A 393 1.00 -8.69 30.03
N PRO A 394 0.40 -9.67 30.73
CA PRO A 394 -0.87 -9.42 31.38
C PRO A 394 -0.67 -8.18 32.24
N ALA A 395 -1.46 -7.13 31.99
CA ALA A 395 -1.45 -5.94 32.83
C ALA A 395 -1.47 -6.44 34.26
N ALA A 396 -0.40 -6.15 35.03
CA ALA A 396 -0.27 -6.64 36.38
C ALA A 396 -1.59 -6.30 37.06
N THR A 397 -2.39 -7.34 37.34
CA THR A 397 -3.55 -7.17 38.18
C THR A 397 -2.93 -6.67 39.46
N ARG A 398 -3.12 -5.37 39.76
CA ARG A 398 -2.90 -4.84 41.10
C ARG A 398 -3.87 -5.65 41.95
N ARG A 399 -3.42 -6.82 42.42
CA ARG A 399 -3.98 -7.47 43.58
C ARG A 399 -3.84 -6.40 44.65
N SER A 400 -4.98 -5.86 45.06
CA SER A 400 -5.10 -5.11 46.30
C SER A 400 -4.75 -6.07 47.43
N SER A 401 -3.46 -6.32 47.66
CA SER A 401 -2.99 -6.80 48.94
C SER A 401 -3.22 -5.64 49.89
N GLY A 402 -4.24 -5.77 50.74
CA GLY A 402 -4.61 -4.78 51.74
C GLY A 402 -3.42 -4.47 52.65
N ARG A 403 -2.67 -3.44 52.30
CA ARG A 403 -1.87 -2.63 53.21
C ARG A 403 -1.98 -1.19 52.74
N ARG A 404 -2.68 -0.39 53.55
CA ARG A 404 -2.86 1.05 53.38
C ARG A 404 -1.49 1.72 53.28
N PRO A 405 -1.24 2.60 52.29
CA PRO A 405 -0.27 3.66 52.45
C PRO A 405 -0.89 4.75 53.33
N LEU A 406 -0.22 5.05 54.45
CA LEU A 406 -0.47 6.22 55.28
C LEU A 406 -0.25 7.49 54.43
N TRP A 407 -1.29 8.30 54.28
CA TRP A 407 -1.17 9.69 53.82
C TRP A 407 -0.89 10.58 55.04
N PRO A 408 0.01 11.59 54.95
CA PRO A 408 0.09 12.61 55.98
C PRO A 408 -1.08 13.60 55.83
N ASN A 409 -1.64 13.99 56.97
CA ASN A 409 -2.77 14.90 57.16
C ASN A 409 -2.65 16.21 56.37
N VAL A 410 -3.73 16.56 55.67
CA VAL A 410 -4.05 17.95 55.29
C VAL A 410 -5.35 18.32 56.02
N PRO A 411 -5.42 19.42 56.80
CA PRO A 411 -6.63 19.79 57.51
C PRO A 411 -7.73 20.29 56.56
N ALA A 412 -8.96 19.88 56.83
CA ALA A 412 -10.15 20.29 56.10
C ALA A 412 -10.51 21.75 56.39
N LEU A 413 -10.81 22.51 55.33
CA LEU A 413 -11.51 23.80 55.42
C LEU A 413 -13.03 23.53 55.56
N PRO A 414 -13.75 24.25 56.44
CA PRO A 414 -15.17 24.02 56.64
C PRO A 414 -16.03 24.67 55.54
N VAL A 415 -16.96 23.89 55.00
CA VAL A 415 -18.03 24.38 54.12
C VAL A 415 -19.18 24.86 55.00
N GLY A 416 -19.44 26.17 55.01
CA GLY A 416 -20.61 26.77 55.63
C GLY A 416 -21.84 26.69 54.71
N ARG A 417 -22.96 26.26 55.30
CA ARG A 417 -24.37 26.47 54.95
C ARG A 417 -25.04 26.75 56.31
N ASP A 418 -25.95 27.69 56.53
CA ASP A 418 -26.87 28.45 55.68
C ASP A 418 -27.32 29.73 56.43
N ALA A 419 -27.94 30.64 55.66
CA ALA A 419 -29.09 31.49 56.00
C ALA A 419 -28.98 32.58 57.10
N SER A 420 -29.07 33.82 56.62
CA SER A 420 -30.14 34.77 57.01
C SER A 420 -30.44 35.70 55.83
#